data_AF-A0A842NCS2-F1
#
_entry.id   AF-A0A842NCS2-F1
#
_cell.length_a   1.000
_cell.length_b   1.000
_cell.length_c   1.000
_cell.angle_alpha   90.00
_cell.angle_beta   90.00
_cell.angle_gamma   90.00
#
_symmetry.space_group_name_H-M   'P 1'
#
loop_
_entity.id
_entity.type
_entity.pdbx_description
1 polymer ?
#
loop_
_entity_poly.entity_id
_entity_poly.type
_entity_poly.pdbx_seq_one_letter_code
_entity_poly.pdbx_strand_id
1 'polypeptide(L)'
;MVNNMKNNNFQERFLLTLCSSNGNTQIVKTILKSPLGLAQVIIKLLFQNDFIKVKDNLDSIKQFVAGITRSEMLGKSYTLAKFYPYLFSFQQFVHSSYRARQGKTLEELFKEVIRKSNQSFVVPDKEKDKQKVMSEVFKGYDSKLDIDVVAKKSKGKVLALQLRSRDDTGGTTAKASLVEALRRVMIKNVEKDTDLFYLIGIWDTIKSNQKNITISKIYESLEPHFQIKISREEFVKNIEKGIKLHKGVTLKLAYGDEEIVKNVSDWIGKDTKLDYESMKKIIATLESSDDLWLAYAIASLELENIELKGINNIAYLNELLKAEKFNISGFTSNEEYLKLANELALKIIPKWDKDSLPVSTMSEKAHYIRDLILLRFVYDIS
;
A
#
# COMPACT_ATOMS: atom_id res chain seq x y z
N MET A 1 -0.68 22.96 -19.28
CA MET A 1 -0.29 22.77 -20.69
C MET A 1 -0.35 21.28 -21.00
N VAL A 2 -1.48 20.78 -21.51
CA VAL A 2 -1.56 19.46 -22.13
C VAL A 2 -2.60 19.58 -23.24
N ASN A 3 -2.13 19.78 -24.47
CA ASN A 3 -2.96 19.68 -25.65
C ASN A 3 -2.06 19.13 -26.77
N ASN A 4 -1.90 17.79 -26.79
CA ASN A 4 -1.62 16.96 -27.97
C ASN A 4 -1.41 15.48 -27.60
N MET A 5 -2.45 14.80 -27.12
CA MET A 5 -2.53 13.33 -27.12
C MET A 5 -3.84 12.86 -27.77
N LYS A 6 -4.06 13.26 -29.03
CA LYS A 6 -5.32 12.95 -29.74
C LYS A 6 -5.26 11.74 -30.68
N ASN A 7 -4.23 10.90 -30.61
CA ASN A 7 -4.17 9.64 -31.37
C ASN A 7 -3.34 8.57 -30.63
N ASN A 8 -3.80 8.10 -29.47
CA ASN A 8 -3.20 6.93 -28.84
C ASN A 8 -4.22 5.79 -28.81
N ASN A 9 -3.97 4.72 -29.57
CA ASN A 9 -4.83 3.52 -29.61
C ASN A 9 -4.70 2.65 -28.35
N PHE A 10 -3.90 3.08 -27.38
CA PHE A 10 -3.61 2.37 -26.14
C PHE A 10 -4.13 3.15 -24.93
N GLN A 11 -4.68 2.44 -23.96
CA GLN A 11 -4.99 2.94 -22.63
C GLN A 11 -3.72 3.44 -21.94
N GLU A 12 -3.86 4.50 -21.14
CA GLU A 12 -2.78 4.99 -20.30
C GLU A 12 -2.36 3.93 -19.27
N ARG A 13 -1.07 3.95 -18.92
CA ARG A 13 -0.46 3.13 -17.87
C ARG A 13 0.53 3.98 -17.09
N PHE A 14 0.63 3.77 -15.80
CA PHE A 14 1.60 4.47 -14.96
C PHE A 14 2.37 3.47 -14.10
N LEU A 15 3.55 3.07 -14.56
CA LEU A 15 4.47 2.25 -13.77
C LEU A 15 5.43 3.15 -13.02
N LEU A 16 5.21 3.25 -11.72
CA LEU A 16 6.03 4.06 -10.83
C LEU A 16 7.50 3.60 -10.85
N THR A 17 7.75 2.30 -11.02
CA THR A 17 9.12 1.75 -11.12
C THR A 17 9.91 2.38 -12.27
N LEU A 18 9.25 2.71 -13.39
CA LEU A 18 9.87 3.29 -14.59
C LEU A 18 10.10 4.80 -14.51
N CYS A 19 9.61 5.48 -13.48
CA CYS A 19 9.82 6.91 -13.28
C CYS A 19 11.17 7.22 -12.59
N SER A 20 11.77 8.37 -12.88
CA SER A 20 12.89 8.88 -12.09
C SER A 20 12.47 9.25 -10.65
N SER A 21 13.45 9.19 -9.75
CA SER A 21 13.28 9.44 -8.32
C SER A 21 13.38 10.93 -7.97
N ASN A 22 12.44 11.75 -8.46
CA ASN A 22 12.41 13.19 -8.19
C ASN A 22 11.06 13.66 -7.58
N GLY A 23 11.09 14.78 -6.84
CA GLY A 23 9.90 15.42 -6.28
C GLY A 23 8.93 14.45 -5.56
N ASN A 24 7.65 14.51 -5.94
CA ASN A 24 6.59 13.66 -5.39
C ASN A 24 6.81 12.17 -5.70
N THR A 25 7.34 11.84 -6.88
CA THR A 25 7.62 10.45 -7.28
C THR A 25 8.56 9.77 -6.29
N GLN A 26 9.55 10.48 -5.76
CA GLN A 26 10.45 9.94 -4.74
C GLN A 26 9.73 9.63 -3.42
N ILE A 27 8.78 10.49 -3.02
CA ILE A 27 7.96 10.28 -1.82
C ILE A 27 7.09 9.04 -2.02
N VAL A 28 6.38 8.96 -3.14
CA VAL A 28 5.50 7.84 -3.50
C VAL A 28 6.29 6.53 -3.60
N LYS A 29 7.47 6.53 -4.22
CA LYS A 29 8.37 5.36 -4.26
C LYS A 29 8.83 4.90 -2.87
N THR A 30 9.02 5.83 -1.95
CA THR A 30 9.40 5.51 -0.57
C THR A 30 8.22 4.84 0.15
N ILE A 31 7.03 5.39 0.01
CA ILE A 31 5.78 4.85 0.58
C ILE A 31 5.49 3.44 0.02
N LEU A 32 5.59 3.28 -1.30
CA LEU A 32 5.32 2.01 -1.99
C LEU A 32 6.53 1.08 -2.11
N LYS A 33 7.65 1.36 -1.42
CA LYS A 33 8.88 0.57 -1.56
C LYS A 33 8.64 -0.93 -1.43
N SER A 34 7.82 -1.34 -0.46
CA SER A 34 7.53 -2.75 -0.21
C SER A 34 6.55 -3.38 -1.23
N PRO A 35 5.42 -2.73 -1.59
CA PRO A 35 4.59 -3.13 -2.73
C PRO A 35 5.34 -3.20 -4.08
N LEU A 36 6.16 -2.19 -4.41
CA LEU A 36 6.98 -2.18 -5.62
C LEU A 36 7.98 -3.33 -5.63
N GLY A 37 8.61 -3.61 -4.48
CA GLY A 37 9.48 -4.78 -4.34
C GLY A 37 8.75 -6.10 -4.59
N LEU A 38 7.49 -6.23 -4.18
CA LEU A 38 6.67 -7.42 -4.50
C LEU A 38 6.37 -7.50 -6.01
N ALA A 39 6.01 -6.38 -6.65
CA ALA A 39 5.81 -6.33 -8.09
C ALA A 39 7.07 -6.77 -8.85
N GLN A 40 8.24 -6.26 -8.48
CA GLN A 40 9.54 -6.65 -9.05
C GLN A 40 9.84 -8.16 -8.87
N VAL A 41 9.53 -8.74 -7.71
CA VAL A 41 9.71 -10.19 -7.51
C VAL A 41 8.77 -10.99 -8.41
N ILE A 42 7.51 -10.58 -8.57
CA ILE A 42 6.55 -11.24 -9.47
C ILE A 42 7.04 -11.15 -10.92
N ILE A 43 7.49 -9.98 -11.36
CA ILE A 43 8.05 -9.76 -12.70
C ILE A 43 9.28 -10.65 -12.92
N LYS A 44 10.18 -10.73 -11.94
CA LYS A 44 11.35 -11.61 -12.02
C LYS A 44 10.95 -13.09 -12.16
N LEU A 45 10.00 -13.57 -11.36
CA LEU A 45 9.48 -14.93 -11.46
C LEU A 45 8.91 -15.22 -12.86
N LEU A 46 8.15 -14.26 -13.41
CA LEU A 46 7.56 -14.34 -14.74
C LEU A 46 8.64 -14.45 -15.84
N PHE A 47 9.59 -13.52 -15.88
CA PHE A 47 10.62 -13.47 -16.93
C PHE A 47 11.68 -14.57 -16.81
N GLN A 48 11.87 -15.14 -15.63
CA GLN A 48 12.75 -16.28 -15.40
C GLN A 48 12.03 -17.63 -15.51
N ASN A 49 10.70 -17.63 -15.67
CA ASN A 49 9.85 -18.81 -15.65
C ASN A 49 10.11 -19.70 -14.41
N ASP A 50 10.20 -19.08 -13.23
CA ASP A 50 10.72 -19.71 -12.01
C ASP A 50 9.62 -19.97 -10.96
N PHE A 51 8.39 -20.17 -11.41
CA PHE A 51 7.23 -20.44 -10.55
C PHE A 51 7.39 -21.74 -9.74
N ILE A 52 8.21 -22.67 -10.21
CA ILE A 52 8.55 -23.91 -9.49
C ILE A 52 9.14 -23.62 -8.11
N LYS A 53 10.00 -22.60 -7.97
CA LYS A 53 10.57 -22.24 -6.66
C LYS A 53 9.50 -21.78 -5.68
N VAL A 54 8.45 -21.11 -6.15
CA VAL A 54 7.34 -20.70 -5.29
C VAL A 54 6.55 -21.92 -4.82
N LYS A 55 6.32 -22.88 -5.71
CA LYS A 55 5.68 -24.17 -5.38
C LYS A 55 6.48 -24.93 -4.33
N ASP A 56 7.78 -25.08 -4.52
CA ASP A 56 8.64 -25.92 -3.68
C ASP A 56 8.90 -25.31 -2.29
N ASN A 57 8.68 -24.00 -2.11
CA ASN A 57 8.77 -23.32 -0.82
C ASN A 57 7.52 -23.48 0.06
N LEU A 58 6.49 -24.19 -0.38
CA LEU A 58 5.31 -24.47 0.46
C LEU A 58 5.65 -25.48 1.56
N ASP A 59 5.31 -25.14 2.80
CA ASP A 59 5.42 -26.07 3.92
C ASP A 59 4.46 -27.26 3.79
N SER A 60 4.83 -28.38 4.42
CA SER A 60 4.09 -29.64 4.34
C SER A 60 2.66 -29.55 4.86
N ILE A 61 2.38 -28.66 5.82
CA ILE A 61 1.02 -28.46 6.35
C ILE A 61 0.14 -27.84 5.27
N LYS A 62 0.62 -26.80 4.58
CA LYS A 62 -0.11 -26.21 3.45
C LYS A 62 -0.31 -27.22 2.32
N GLN A 63 0.70 -28.03 2.01
CA GLN A 63 0.58 -29.05 0.97
C GLN A 63 -0.52 -30.08 1.28
N PHE A 64 -0.60 -30.51 2.54
CA PHE A 64 -1.62 -31.45 3.00
C PHE A 64 -3.02 -30.83 3.02
N VAL A 65 -3.19 -29.69 3.71
CA VAL A 65 -4.51 -29.07 3.92
C VAL A 65 -5.12 -28.56 2.61
N ALA A 66 -4.31 -28.05 1.70
CA ALA A 66 -4.78 -27.60 0.39
C ALA A 66 -5.00 -28.76 -0.60
N GLY A 67 -4.68 -30.01 -0.24
CA GLY A 67 -4.83 -31.15 -1.15
C GLY A 67 -3.82 -31.18 -2.31
N ILE A 68 -2.70 -30.45 -2.20
CA ILE A 68 -1.63 -30.41 -3.21
C ILE A 68 -1.02 -31.79 -3.40
N THR A 69 -0.76 -32.52 -2.31
CA THR A 69 -0.24 -33.89 -2.40
C THR A 69 -1.14 -34.79 -3.24
N ARG A 70 -2.47 -34.64 -3.09
CA ARG A 70 -3.43 -35.41 -3.88
C ARG A 70 -3.43 -34.97 -5.35
N SER A 71 -3.37 -33.66 -5.62
CA SER A 71 -3.35 -33.17 -7.00
C SER A 71 -2.08 -33.60 -7.73
N GLU A 72 -0.91 -33.59 -7.08
CA GLU A 72 0.35 -34.05 -7.66
C GLU A 72 0.31 -35.54 -8.03
N MET A 73 -0.31 -36.39 -7.21
CA MET A 73 -0.52 -37.81 -7.55
C MET A 73 -1.37 -37.98 -8.82
N LEU A 74 -2.39 -37.13 -9.00
CA LEU A 74 -3.29 -37.15 -10.16
C LEU A 74 -2.71 -36.43 -11.39
N GLY A 75 -1.69 -35.58 -11.20
CA GLY A 75 -1.11 -34.74 -12.25
C GLY A 75 -0.44 -35.50 -13.40
N LYS A 76 -0.20 -36.80 -13.24
CA LYS A 76 0.30 -37.67 -14.33
C LYS A 76 -0.70 -37.86 -15.47
N SER A 77 -1.99 -37.78 -15.18
CA SER A 77 -3.06 -38.06 -16.16
C SER A 77 -4.12 -36.96 -16.24
N TYR A 78 -4.03 -35.92 -15.41
CA TYR A 78 -5.01 -34.84 -15.37
C TYR A 78 -4.35 -33.45 -15.30
N THR A 79 -4.47 -32.68 -16.39
CA THR A 79 -3.81 -31.37 -16.56
C THR A 79 -4.18 -30.37 -15.48
N LEU A 80 -5.45 -30.30 -15.06
CA LEU A 80 -5.85 -29.39 -13.97
C LEU A 80 -5.15 -29.75 -12.65
N ALA A 81 -5.02 -31.04 -12.35
CA ALA A 81 -4.35 -31.50 -11.13
C ALA A 81 -2.84 -31.23 -11.16
N LYS A 82 -2.22 -31.22 -12.35
CA LYS A 82 -0.83 -30.80 -12.55
C LYS A 82 -0.65 -29.29 -12.34
N PHE A 83 -1.61 -28.47 -12.77
CA PHE A 83 -1.57 -27.01 -12.64
C PHE A 83 -1.85 -26.51 -11.21
N TYR A 84 -2.75 -27.17 -10.48
CA TYR A 84 -3.22 -26.71 -9.17
C TYR A 84 -2.10 -26.34 -8.16
N PRO A 85 -1.01 -27.12 -7.99
CA PRO A 85 0.09 -26.77 -7.08
C PRO A 85 0.73 -25.41 -7.41
N TYR A 86 0.91 -25.10 -8.70
CA TYR A 86 1.47 -23.84 -9.16
C TYR A 86 0.51 -22.68 -8.89
N LEU A 87 -0.76 -22.86 -9.25
CA LEU A 87 -1.80 -21.85 -8.98
C LEU A 87 -1.87 -21.53 -7.50
N PHE A 88 -2.01 -22.55 -6.65
CA PHE A 88 -2.15 -22.35 -5.20
C PHE A 88 -0.92 -21.67 -4.60
N SER A 89 0.28 -22.16 -4.93
CA SER A 89 1.53 -21.62 -4.37
C SER A 89 1.75 -20.16 -4.76
N PHE A 90 1.51 -19.81 -6.02
CA PHE A 90 1.64 -18.43 -6.51
C PHE A 90 0.65 -17.50 -5.81
N GLN A 91 -0.63 -17.90 -5.74
CA GLN A 91 -1.69 -17.15 -5.06
C GLN A 91 -1.38 -16.94 -3.57
N GLN A 92 -0.95 -18.01 -2.89
CA GLN A 92 -0.57 -17.95 -1.48
C GLN A 92 0.62 -17.02 -1.25
N PHE A 93 1.65 -17.08 -2.11
CA PHE A 93 2.82 -16.22 -2.04
C PHE A 93 2.45 -14.75 -2.19
N VAL A 94 1.68 -14.39 -3.23
CA VAL A 94 1.30 -13.00 -3.49
C VAL A 94 0.41 -12.46 -2.38
N HIS A 95 -0.66 -13.17 -2.01
CA HIS A 95 -1.62 -12.65 -1.03
C HIS A 95 -1.07 -12.60 0.39
N SER A 96 -0.22 -13.55 0.80
CA SER A 96 0.46 -13.48 2.10
C SER A 96 1.41 -12.29 2.14
N SER A 97 2.17 -12.09 1.07
CA SER A 97 3.08 -10.96 0.92
C SER A 97 2.34 -9.63 0.92
N TYR A 98 1.26 -9.51 0.17
CA TYR A 98 0.44 -8.31 0.08
C TYR A 98 -0.18 -7.95 1.44
N ARG A 99 -0.77 -8.93 2.14
CA ARG A 99 -1.40 -8.72 3.46
C ARG A 99 -0.41 -8.17 4.48
N ALA A 100 0.82 -8.68 4.50
CA ALA A 100 1.88 -8.19 5.39
C ALA A 100 2.29 -6.74 5.08
N ARG A 101 2.03 -6.24 3.86
CA ARG A 101 2.43 -4.92 3.37
C ARG A 101 1.32 -3.87 3.48
N GLN A 102 0.07 -4.28 3.36
CA GLN A 102 -1.10 -3.41 3.31
C GLN A 102 -1.19 -2.44 4.50
N GLY A 103 -1.04 -2.95 5.74
CA GLY A 103 -1.13 -2.11 6.94
C GLY A 103 -0.02 -1.05 7.03
N LYS A 104 1.15 -1.35 6.46
CA LYS A 104 2.32 -0.50 6.54
C LYS A 104 2.26 0.70 5.59
N THR A 105 1.57 0.58 4.46
CA THR A 105 1.51 1.66 3.46
C THR A 105 0.92 2.95 4.02
N LEU A 106 -0.18 2.87 4.79
CA LEU A 106 -0.79 4.04 5.40
C LEU A 106 0.11 4.68 6.46
N GLU A 107 0.82 3.88 7.25
CA GLU A 107 1.82 4.41 8.19
C GLU A 107 2.92 5.17 7.46
N GLU A 108 3.50 4.57 6.42
CA GLU A 108 4.61 5.16 5.67
C GLU A 108 4.17 6.42 4.91
N LEU A 109 2.92 6.47 4.42
CA LEU A 109 2.34 7.69 3.85
C LEU A 109 2.47 8.88 4.80
N PHE A 110 1.94 8.75 6.02
CA PHE A 110 1.98 9.87 6.97
C PHE A 110 3.37 10.14 7.50
N LYS A 111 4.20 9.10 7.72
CA LYS A 111 5.60 9.32 8.15
C LYS A 111 6.39 10.11 7.11
N GLU A 112 6.32 9.70 5.85
CA GLU A 112 7.09 10.37 4.78
C GLU A 112 6.59 11.78 4.53
N VAL A 113 5.27 11.99 4.50
CA VAL A 113 4.73 13.36 4.36
C VAL A 113 5.24 14.25 5.49
N ILE A 114 5.09 13.84 6.75
CA ILE A 114 5.49 14.67 7.91
C ILE A 114 7.00 14.97 7.86
N ARG A 115 7.85 13.99 7.54
CA ARG A 115 9.31 14.16 7.40
C ARG A 115 9.67 15.16 6.30
N LYS A 116 8.96 15.12 5.18
CA LYS A 116 9.23 15.98 4.01
C LYS A 116 8.67 17.38 4.18
N SER A 117 7.61 17.55 4.98
CA SER A 117 7.05 18.86 5.32
C SER A 117 8.06 19.75 6.05
N ASN A 118 8.81 19.20 7.02
CA ASN A 118 9.83 19.95 7.75
C ASN A 118 10.93 19.02 8.30
N GLN A 119 12.20 19.33 7.98
CA GLN A 119 13.37 18.53 8.41
C GLN A 119 13.63 18.57 9.92
N SER A 120 13.08 19.56 10.64
CA SER A 120 13.21 19.63 12.10
C SER A 120 12.24 18.71 12.85
N PHE A 121 11.25 18.14 12.17
CA PHE A 121 10.30 17.21 12.78
C PHE A 121 10.96 15.85 13.04
N VAL A 122 10.65 15.26 14.19
CA VAL A 122 11.12 13.92 14.55
C VAL A 122 9.99 12.93 14.34
N VAL A 123 10.20 11.97 13.43
CA VAL A 123 9.23 10.91 13.09
C VAL A 123 9.92 9.55 13.21
N PRO A 124 9.87 8.90 14.39
CA PRO A 124 10.57 7.64 14.64
C PRO A 124 9.96 6.44 13.89
N ASP A 125 10.82 5.55 13.39
CA ASP A 125 10.41 4.26 12.80
C ASP A 125 10.29 3.13 13.83
N LYS A 126 11.23 3.11 14.79
CA LYS A 126 11.34 2.03 15.77
C LYS A 126 10.49 2.32 16.99
N GLU A 127 9.89 1.26 17.53
CA GLU A 127 9.02 1.33 18.70
C GLU A 127 9.70 1.98 19.92
N LYS A 128 10.99 1.67 20.16
CA LYS A 128 11.76 2.30 21.25
C LYS A 128 11.88 3.82 21.09
N ASP A 129 11.99 4.31 19.86
CA ASP A 129 12.12 5.74 19.57
C ASP A 129 10.77 6.44 19.63
N LYS A 130 9.67 5.77 19.21
CA LYS A 130 8.29 6.23 19.46
C LYS A 130 8.04 6.40 20.96
N GLN A 131 8.40 5.40 21.77
CA GLN A 131 8.29 5.46 23.23
C GLN A 131 9.10 6.61 23.83
N LYS A 132 10.31 6.88 23.31
CA LYS A 132 11.13 8.01 23.75
C LYS A 132 10.43 9.34 23.51
N VAL A 133 9.86 9.55 22.32
CA VAL A 133 9.09 10.77 22.00
C VAL A 133 7.86 10.90 22.91
N MET A 134 7.11 9.83 23.10
CA MET A 134 5.93 9.84 23.99
C MET A 134 6.31 10.07 25.47
N SER A 135 7.49 9.61 25.90
CA SER A 135 7.99 9.80 27.27
C SER A 135 8.35 11.25 27.59
N GLU A 136 8.63 12.08 26.57
CA GLU A 136 8.82 13.53 26.76
C GLU A 136 7.51 14.25 27.12
N VAL A 137 6.37 13.65 26.77
CA VAL A 137 5.04 14.20 27.05
C VAL A 137 4.47 13.59 28.33
N PHE A 138 4.76 12.31 28.57
CA PHE A 138 4.23 11.54 29.69
C PHE A 138 5.35 10.84 30.45
N LYS A 139 5.68 11.34 31.65
CA LYS A 139 6.71 10.73 32.49
C LYS A 139 6.42 9.25 32.75
N GLY A 140 7.43 8.42 32.47
CA GLY A 140 7.37 6.98 32.69
C GLY A 140 6.48 6.23 31.69
N TYR A 141 6.16 6.78 30.52
CA TYR A 141 5.47 6.04 29.45
C TYR A 141 6.22 4.73 29.13
N ASP A 142 5.57 3.59 29.40
CA ASP A 142 6.13 2.23 29.32
C ASP A 142 5.29 1.33 28.41
N SER A 143 4.44 1.95 27.58
CA SER A 143 3.55 1.22 26.71
C SER A 143 4.35 0.51 25.62
N LYS A 144 4.20 -0.82 25.55
CA LYS A 144 4.63 -1.63 24.39
C LYS A 144 3.65 -1.56 23.21
N LEU A 145 2.65 -0.68 23.27
CA LEU A 145 1.55 -0.63 22.30
C LEU A 145 1.96 0.22 21.10
N ASP A 146 1.75 -0.36 19.92
CA ASP A 146 2.15 0.19 18.64
C ASP A 146 1.18 1.31 18.23
N ILE A 147 1.59 2.56 18.50
CA ILE A 147 0.98 3.72 17.84
C ILE A 147 1.51 3.74 16.41
N ASP A 148 0.63 3.70 15.43
CA ASP A 148 1.01 3.55 14.01
C ASP A 148 2.00 4.64 13.58
N VAL A 149 1.72 5.91 13.88
CA VAL A 149 2.62 7.04 13.61
C VAL A 149 2.74 7.95 14.83
N VAL A 150 3.99 8.28 15.20
CA VAL A 150 4.30 9.32 16.19
C VAL A 150 5.14 10.39 15.51
N ALA A 151 4.83 11.66 15.75
CA ALA A 151 5.60 12.77 15.24
C ALA A 151 5.75 13.86 16.28
N LYS A 152 6.92 14.51 16.32
CA LYS A 152 7.23 15.62 17.22
C LYS A 152 7.62 16.84 16.40
N LYS A 153 6.91 17.95 16.63
CA LYS A 153 7.14 19.24 15.99
C LYS A 153 8.15 20.10 16.77
N SER A 154 8.01 20.15 18.09
CA SER A 154 8.91 20.85 19.00
C SER A 154 8.80 20.22 20.39
N LYS A 155 9.57 20.72 21.36
CA LYS A 155 9.44 20.24 22.76
C LYS A 155 7.97 20.34 23.19
N GLY A 156 7.42 19.22 23.66
CA GLY A 156 6.05 19.11 24.15
C GLY A 156 4.95 19.07 23.08
N LYS A 157 5.23 19.30 21.78
CA LYS A 157 4.20 19.25 20.71
C LYS A 157 4.29 17.96 19.90
N VAL A 158 3.36 17.04 20.14
CA VAL A 158 3.38 15.68 19.60
C VAL A 158 2.07 15.33 18.91
N LEU A 159 2.16 14.64 17.78
CA LEU A 159 1.08 13.93 17.11
C LEU A 159 1.25 12.44 17.38
N ALA A 160 0.20 11.80 17.86
CA ALA A 160 0.04 10.36 17.87
C ALA A 160 -1.13 10.01 16.97
N LEU A 161 -0.87 9.19 15.95
CA LEU A 161 -1.85 8.81 14.95
C LEU A 161 -2.03 7.29 14.99
N GLN A 162 -3.27 6.86 15.23
CA GLN A 162 -3.70 5.48 15.12
C GLN A 162 -4.57 5.33 13.88
N LEU A 163 -4.26 4.35 13.03
CA LEU A 163 -4.89 4.14 11.73
C LEU A 163 -5.65 2.82 11.70
N ARG A 164 -6.79 2.85 11.02
CA ARG A 164 -7.51 1.67 10.58
C ARG A 164 -7.93 1.87 9.14
N SER A 165 -7.81 0.81 8.33
CA SER A 165 -8.38 0.81 6.99
C SER A 165 -9.90 0.86 7.05
N ARG A 166 -10.52 0.01 7.91
CA ARG A 166 -11.97 -0.12 8.07
C ARG A 166 -12.35 -0.31 9.53
N ASP A 167 -13.58 0.04 9.89
CA ASP A 167 -14.12 -0.07 11.25
C ASP A 167 -15.14 -1.21 11.46
N ASP A 168 -15.45 -1.95 10.39
CA ASP A 168 -16.24 -3.19 10.42
C ASP A 168 -15.37 -4.46 10.55
N THR A 169 -14.05 -4.31 10.39
CA THR A 169 -13.08 -5.38 10.59
C THR A 169 -12.57 -5.36 12.04
N GLY A 170 -12.85 -6.44 12.78
CA GLY A 170 -12.38 -6.62 14.15
C GLY A 170 -13.48 -6.48 15.20
N GLY A 171 -13.47 -7.40 16.18
CA GLY A 171 -14.43 -7.41 17.28
C GLY A 171 -14.25 -6.23 18.24
N THR A 172 -15.01 -6.24 19.33
CA THR A 172 -14.99 -5.20 20.39
C THR A 172 -13.58 -4.88 20.91
N THR A 173 -12.72 -5.89 21.06
CA THR A 173 -11.32 -5.74 21.50
C THR A 173 -10.47 -4.91 20.52
N ALA A 174 -10.71 -5.03 19.22
CA ALA A 174 -9.96 -4.27 18.21
C ALA A 174 -10.30 -2.78 18.24
N LYS A 175 -11.54 -2.43 18.60
CA LYS A 175 -11.99 -1.03 18.71
C LYS A 175 -11.45 -0.34 19.96
N ALA A 176 -11.41 -1.04 21.10
CA ALA A 176 -10.81 -0.53 22.34
C ALA A 176 -9.28 -0.31 22.19
N SER A 177 -8.60 -1.16 21.41
CA SER A 177 -7.15 -1.02 21.16
C SER A 177 -6.74 0.33 20.56
N LEU A 178 -7.65 1.04 19.89
CA LEU A 178 -7.39 2.34 19.27
C LEU A 178 -6.98 3.43 20.25
N VAL A 179 -7.40 3.29 21.50
CA VAL A 179 -7.19 4.30 22.55
C VAL A 179 -6.47 3.72 23.75
N GLU A 180 -5.94 2.51 23.65
CA GLU A 180 -5.25 1.86 24.75
C GLU A 180 -3.97 2.64 25.15
N ALA A 181 -3.21 3.12 24.16
CA ALA A 181 -2.05 3.97 24.40
C ALA A 181 -2.45 5.29 25.09
N LEU A 182 -3.55 5.90 24.63
CA LEU A 182 -4.12 7.12 25.21
C LEU A 182 -4.63 6.89 26.64
N ARG A 183 -5.24 5.74 26.91
CA ARG A 183 -5.73 5.35 28.24
C ARG A 183 -4.58 5.33 29.25
N ARG A 184 -3.47 4.67 28.91
CA ARG A 184 -2.25 4.63 29.75
C ARG A 184 -1.68 6.02 29.99
N VAL A 185 -1.75 6.86 28.98
CA VAL A 185 -1.34 8.26 29.06
C VAL A 185 -2.19 9.05 30.05
N MET A 186 -3.52 8.91 30.00
CA MET A 186 -4.43 9.67 30.86
C MET A 186 -4.35 9.31 32.35
N ILE A 187 -3.86 8.10 32.68
CA ILE A 187 -3.58 7.68 34.06
C ILE A 187 -2.35 8.41 34.63
N LYS A 188 -1.42 8.86 33.78
CA LYS A 188 -0.17 9.49 34.22
C LYS A 188 -0.32 11.02 34.25
N ASN A 189 0.45 11.65 35.13
CA ASN A 189 0.53 13.11 35.16
C ASN A 189 1.18 13.63 33.88
N VAL A 190 0.45 14.50 33.17
CA VAL A 190 0.95 15.21 32.00
C VAL A 190 1.91 16.31 32.46
N GLU A 191 3.06 16.45 31.81
CA GLU A 191 4.02 17.50 32.16
C GLU A 191 3.41 18.90 31.95
N LYS A 192 3.94 19.91 32.66
CA LYS A 192 3.58 21.31 32.37
C LYS A 192 4.12 21.64 30.96
N ASP A 193 3.27 22.24 30.13
CA ASP A 193 3.58 22.76 28.78
C ASP A 193 3.62 21.75 27.61
N THR A 194 2.94 20.62 27.75
CA THR A 194 2.77 19.64 26.65
C THR A 194 1.43 19.77 25.91
N ASP A 195 1.44 19.42 24.63
CA ASP A 195 0.33 19.39 23.69
C ASP A 195 0.40 18.13 22.82
N LEU A 196 -0.31 17.08 23.26
CA LEU A 196 -0.55 15.86 22.51
C LEU A 196 -1.84 16.02 21.69
N PHE A 197 -1.70 15.91 20.38
CA PHE A 197 -2.81 15.67 19.48
C PHE A 197 -2.87 14.17 19.16
N TYR A 198 -3.87 13.48 19.71
CA TYR A 198 -4.14 12.07 19.45
C TYR A 198 -5.22 11.96 18.38
N LEU A 199 -4.85 11.50 17.19
CA LEU A 199 -5.73 11.35 16.05
C LEU A 199 -6.01 9.86 15.80
N ILE A 200 -7.27 9.49 15.77
CA ILE A 200 -7.71 8.18 15.28
C ILE A 200 -8.23 8.40 13.88
N GLY A 201 -7.57 7.80 12.89
CA GLY A 201 -7.96 7.85 11.48
C GLY A 201 -8.58 6.53 11.03
N ILE A 202 -9.79 6.60 10.47
CA ILE A 202 -10.45 5.46 9.80
C ILE A 202 -10.55 5.81 8.32
N TRP A 203 -9.78 5.11 7.50
CA TRP A 203 -9.59 5.45 6.09
C TRP A 203 -10.88 5.29 5.28
N ASP A 204 -11.51 4.11 5.32
CA ASP A 204 -12.75 3.85 4.59
C ASP A 204 -13.97 4.27 5.42
N THR A 205 -14.75 5.21 4.89
CA THR A 205 -16.03 5.60 5.48
C THR A 205 -17.10 4.54 5.21
N ILE A 206 -17.44 3.72 6.21
CA ILE A 206 -18.53 2.74 6.11
C ILE A 206 -19.72 3.17 6.99
N LYS A 207 -20.86 2.51 6.81
CA LYS A 207 -22.17 2.68 7.48
C LYS A 207 -22.08 3.35 8.87
N SER A 208 -22.89 4.39 9.07
CA SER A 208 -23.01 5.19 10.30
C SER A 208 -23.15 4.40 11.61
N ASN A 209 -23.76 3.21 11.57
CA ASN A 209 -23.90 2.36 12.76
C ASN A 209 -22.57 1.85 13.31
N GLN A 210 -21.59 1.51 12.44
CA GLN A 210 -20.28 1.06 12.91
C GLN A 210 -19.50 2.18 13.59
N LYS A 211 -19.61 3.39 13.06
CA LYS A 211 -19.07 4.60 13.67
C LYS A 211 -19.59 4.85 15.08
N ASN A 212 -20.90 4.77 15.29
CA ASN A 212 -21.49 4.96 16.62
C ASN A 212 -21.01 3.90 17.63
N ILE A 213 -20.83 2.65 17.19
CA ILE A 213 -20.25 1.57 18.00
C ILE A 213 -18.80 1.89 18.37
N THR A 214 -17.99 2.32 17.40
CA THR A 214 -16.59 2.69 17.62
C THR A 214 -16.46 3.84 18.60
N ILE A 215 -17.22 4.92 18.42
CA ILE A 215 -17.24 6.07 19.34
C ILE A 215 -17.65 5.63 20.75
N SER A 216 -18.71 4.81 20.85
CA SER A 216 -19.17 4.29 22.14
C SER A 216 -18.09 3.48 22.86
N LYS A 217 -17.37 2.60 22.14
CA LYS A 217 -16.30 1.78 22.72
C LYS A 217 -15.09 2.60 23.13
N ILE A 218 -14.77 3.64 22.37
CA ILE A 218 -13.73 4.59 22.74
C ILE A 218 -14.12 5.31 24.04
N TYR A 219 -15.36 5.82 24.14
CA TYR A 219 -15.86 6.48 25.35
C TYR A 219 -15.78 5.55 26.56
N GLU A 220 -16.37 4.36 26.47
CA GLU A 220 -16.37 3.36 27.56
C GLU A 220 -14.94 3.01 28.03
N SER A 221 -13.96 3.00 27.11
CA SER A 221 -12.57 2.71 27.42
C SER A 221 -11.83 3.86 28.11
N LEU A 222 -12.27 5.11 27.92
CA LEU A 222 -11.57 6.30 28.37
C LEU A 222 -12.25 7.01 29.54
N GLU A 223 -13.58 6.89 29.66
CA GLU A 223 -14.40 7.52 30.70
C GLU A 223 -13.85 7.34 32.12
N PRO A 224 -13.37 6.15 32.55
CA PRO A 224 -12.82 5.97 33.90
C PRO A 224 -11.58 6.82 34.22
N HIS A 225 -10.98 7.46 33.22
CA HIS A 225 -9.71 8.16 33.30
C HIS A 225 -9.81 9.65 32.94
N PHE A 226 -11.01 10.16 32.69
CA PHE A 226 -11.19 11.59 32.42
C PHE A 226 -10.92 12.43 33.67
N GLN A 227 -10.15 13.51 33.51
CA GLN A 227 -9.95 14.52 34.56
C GLN A 227 -10.95 15.67 34.48
N ILE A 228 -11.67 15.77 33.36
CA ILE A 228 -12.74 16.74 33.14
C ILE A 228 -14.02 15.93 32.95
N LYS A 229 -15.11 16.32 33.62
CA LYS A 229 -16.39 15.63 33.46
C LYS A 229 -16.93 15.88 32.05
N ILE A 230 -16.93 14.85 31.23
CA ILE A 230 -17.43 14.84 29.85
C ILE A 230 -18.57 13.82 29.78
N SER A 231 -19.76 14.24 29.38
CA SER A 231 -20.87 13.28 29.22
C SER A 231 -20.70 12.46 27.93
N ARG A 232 -21.37 11.31 27.85
CA ARG A 232 -21.38 10.47 26.63
C ARG A 232 -21.91 11.25 25.43
N GLU A 233 -22.97 12.03 25.61
CA GLU A 233 -23.58 12.85 24.54
C GLU A 233 -22.62 13.94 24.06
N GLU A 234 -21.93 14.60 25.00
CA GLU A 234 -20.92 15.60 24.69
C GLU A 234 -19.74 14.97 23.92
N PHE A 235 -19.29 13.80 24.37
CA PHE A 235 -18.21 13.06 23.72
C PHE A 235 -18.57 12.67 22.28
N VAL A 236 -19.73 12.06 22.07
CA VAL A 236 -20.21 11.64 20.74
C VAL A 236 -20.32 12.83 19.79
N LYS A 237 -20.81 13.97 20.28
CA LYS A 237 -20.99 15.18 19.47
C LYS A 237 -19.68 15.86 19.08
N ASN A 238 -18.63 15.73 19.91
CA ASN A 238 -17.42 16.54 19.79
C ASN A 238 -16.16 15.77 19.42
N ILE A 239 -16.13 14.43 19.51
CA ILE A 239 -14.92 13.64 19.20
C ILE A 239 -14.39 13.92 17.79
N GLU A 240 -15.26 14.17 16.81
CA GLU A 240 -14.83 14.49 15.43
C GLU A 240 -14.39 15.94 15.25
N LYS A 241 -14.70 16.83 16.18
CA LYS A 241 -14.20 18.21 16.20
C LYS A 241 -12.87 18.32 16.95
N GLY A 242 -12.61 17.37 17.84
CA GLY A 242 -11.51 17.37 18.78
C GLY A 242 -12.04 17.64 20.19
N ILE A 243 -11.80 16.70 21.10
CA ILE A 243 -12.21 16.78 22.50
C ILE A 243 -10.99 16.81 23.41
N LYS A 244 -11.00 17.74 24.37
CA LYS A 244 -9.93 17.86 25.37
C LYS A 244 -10.24 16.90 26.52
N LEU A 245 -9.44 15.85 26.65
CA LEU A 245 -9.62 14.83 27.71
C LEU A 245 -8.85 15.19 28.99
N HIS A 246 -7.75 15.91 28.81
CA HIS A 246 -6.84 16.36 29.86
C HIS A 246 -6.20 17.69 29.41
N LYS A 247 -5.64 18.48 30.35
CA LYS A 247 -4.77 19.61 30.01
C LYS A 247 -3.65 19.14 29.07
N GLY A 248 -3.58 19.70 27.86
CA GLY A 248 -2.56 19.34 26.89
C GLY A 248 -2.80 18.03 26.13
N VAL A 249 -3.99 17.43 26.21
CA VAL A 249 -4.34 16.22 25.44
C VAL A 249 -5.65 16.43 24.70
N THR A 250 -5.58 16.45 23.37
CA THR A 250 -6.75 16.52 22.49
C THR A 250 -6.89 15.21 21.73
N LEU A 251 -8.04 14.56 21.86
CA LEU A 251 -8.42 13.39 21.06
C LEU A 251 -9.31 13.83 19.89
N LYS A 252 -9.03 13.36 18.68
CA LYS A 252 -9.92 13.54 17.54
C LYS A 252 -10.09 12.24 16.77
N LEU A 253 -11.32 12.00 16.29
CA LEU A 253 -11.66 10.91 15.39
C LEU A 253 -11.90 11.49 13.99
N ALA A 254 -11.19 11.00 12.99
CA ALA A 254 -11.34 11.40 11.59
C ALA A 254 -11.75 10.18 10.75
N TYR A 255 -12.82 10.34 9.98
CA TYR A 255 -13.34 9.35 9.04
C TYR A 255 -13.12 9.84 7.62
N GLY A 256 -12.56 8.99 6.76
CA GLY A 256 -12.20 9.35 5.40
C GLY A 256 -10.79 9.90 5.30
N ASP A 257 -10.15 9.61 4.17
CA ASP A 257 -8.85 10.12 3.80
C ASP A 257 -8.78 11.66 3.87
N GLU A 258 -9.80 12.37 3.38
CA GLU A 258 -9.82 13.84 3.36
C GLU A 258 -9.70 14.45 4.76
N GLU A 259 -10.47 13.95 5.74
CA GLU A 259 -10.43 14.46 7.11
C GLU A 259 -9.12 14.08 7.80
N ILE A 260 -8.60 12.87 7.59
CA ILE A 260 -7.31 12.48 8.18
C ILE A 260 -6.19 13.37 7.64
N VAL A 261 -6.13 13.54 6.31
CA VAL A 261 -5.13 14.36 5.62
C VAL A 261 -5.21 15.82 6.07
N LYS A 262 -6.42 16.37 6.19
CA LYS A 262 -6.64 17.73 6.70
C LYS A 262 -6.12 17.89 8.12
N ASN A 263 -6.44 16.97 9.03
CA ASN A 263 -6.00 17.04 10.42
C ASN A 263 -4.48 16.92 10.58
N VAL A 264 -3.84 16.06 9.78
CA VAL A 264 -2.37 15.96 9.75
C VAL A 264 -1.76 17.23 9.18
N SER A 265 -2.30 17.77 8.08
CA SER A 265 -1.86 19.05 7.49
C SER A 265 -2.01 20.22 8.45
N ASP A 266 -3.12 20.30 9.18
CA ASP A 266 -3.37 21.34 10.19
C ASP A 266 -2.35 21.27 11.33
N TRP A 267 -2.01 20.05 11.79
CA TRP A 267 -0.98 19.85 12.81
C TRP A 267 0.43 20.24 12.33
N ILE A 268 0.76 19.88 11.08
CA ILE A 268 2.01 20.27 10.42
C ILE A 268 2.11 21.80 10.36
N GLY A 269 1.05 22.49 9.93
CA GLY A 269 0.95 23.94 9.86
C GLY A 269 1.40 24.53 8.52
N LYS A 270 1.13 25.84 8.34
CA LYS A 270 1.23 26.54 7.05
C LYS A 270 2.67 26.85 6.59
N ASP A 271 3.64 26.89 7.49
CA ASP A 271 5.04 27.23 7.19
C ASP A 271 5.88 26.01 6.79
N THR A 272 5.32 25.13 5.96
CA THR A 272 5.96 23.85 5.60
C THR A 272 5.97 23.60 4.10
N LYS A 273 6.84 22.66 3.67
CA LYS A 273 7.05 22.37 2.24
C LYS A 273 5.92 21.59 1.57
N LEU A 274 5.09 20.91 2.35
CA LEU A 274 3.98 20.11 1.85
C LEU A 274 2.71 20.51 2.60
N ASP A 275 1.72 20.95 1.84
CA ASP A 275 0.39 21.31 2.29
C ASP A 275 -0.64 20.20 1.98
N TYR A 276 -1.90 20.47 2.31
CA TYR A 276 -3.04 19.60 2.03
C TYR A 276 -3.13 19.18 0.56
N GLU A 277 -2.96 20.12 -0.38
CA GLU A 277 -3.03 19.84 -1.82
C GLU A 277 -1.85 18.97 -2.30
N SER A 278 -0.68 19.15 -1.71
CA SER A 278 0.48 18.29 -1.96
C SER A 278 0.22 16.85 -1.50
N MET A 279 -0.42 16.66 -0.34
CA MET A 279 -0.83 15.34 0.14
C MET A 279 -1.87 14.68 -0.77
N LYS A 280 -2.87 15.44 -1.25
CA LYS A 280 -3.85 14.94 -2.22
C LYS A 280 -3.18 14.45 -3.51
N LYS A 281 -2.21 15.20 -4.03
CA LYS A 281 -1.43 14.78 -5.22
C LYS A 281 -0.62 13.51 -4.97
N ILE A 282 -0.02 13.37 -3.79
CA ILE A 282 0.71 12.14 -3.40
C ILE A 282 -0.25 10.95 -3.39
N ILE A 283 -1.43 11.08 -2.76
CA ILE A 283 -2.45 10.02 -2.71
C ILE A 283 -2.92 9.65 -4.12
N ALA A 284 -3.27 10.63 -4.95
CA ALA A 284 -3.67 10.37 -6.34
C ALA A 284 -2.59 9.63 -7.14
N THR A 285 -1.31 9.94 -6.90
CA THR A 285 -0.18 9.23 -7.55
C THR A 285 0.00 7.81 -7.01
N LEU A 286 -0.29 7.57 -5.72
CA LEU A 286 -0.29 6.21 -5.14
C LEU A 286 -1.39 5.36 -5.79
N GLU A 287 -2.57 5.92 -5.97
CA GLU A 287 -3.75 5.24 -6.54
C GLU A 287 -3.59 4.95 -8.04
N SER A 288 -2.79 5.73 -8.75
CA SER A 288 -2.56 5.54 -10.18
C SER A 288 -1.46 4.51 -10.50
N SER A 289 -0.77 3.94 -9.52
CA SER A 289 0.35 3.01 -9.76
C SER A 289 -0.15 1.65 -10.27
N ASP A 290 0.31 1.26 -11.45
CA ASP A 290 -0.07 0.00 -12.11
C ASP A 290 0.84 -1.19 -11.76
N ASP A 291 1.98 -0.93 -11.12
CA ASP A 291 3.08 -1.89 -10.97
C ASP A 291 2.63 -3.24 -10.42
N LEU A 292 1.91 -3.24 -9.28
CA LEU A 292 1.58 -4.48 -8.58
C LEU A 292 0.43 -5.24 -9.25
N TRP A 293 -0.68 -4.56 -9.56
CA TRP A 293 -1.85 -5.24 -10.12
C TRP A 293 -1.54 -5.78 -11.51
N LEU A 294 -0.79 -5.04 -12.33
CA LEU A 294 -0.42 -5.46 -13.67
C LEU A 294 0.52 -6.67 -13.64
N ALA A 295 1.58 -6.60 -12.81
CA ALA A 295 2.49 -7.73 -12.62
C ALA A 295 1.75 -8.99 -12.16
N TYR A 296 0.86 -8.86 -11.18
CA TYR A 296 0.08 -9.97 -10.66
C TYR A 296 -0.88 -10.56 -11.70
N ALA A 297 -1.63 -9.73 -12.42
CA ALA A 297 -2.59 -10.17 -13.42
C ALA A 297 -1.90 -10.88 -14.58
N ILE A 298 -0.85 -10.28 -15.14
CA ILE A 298 -0.09 -10.87 -16.25
C ILE A 298 0.58 -12.17 -15.83
N ALA A 299 1.26 -12.20 -14.66
CA ALA A 299 1.92 -13.41 -14.19
C ALA A 299 0.93 -14.55 -13.93
N SER A 300 -0.29 -14.24 -13.47
CA SER A 300 -1.36 -15.24 -13.29
C SER A 300 -1.79 -15.84 -14.63
N LEU A 301 -2.02 -15.01 -15.65
CA LEU A 301 -2.41 -15.45 -16.98
C LEU A 301 -1.31 -16.29 -17.65
N GLU A 302 -0.06 -15.86 -17.50
CA GLU A 302 1.08 -16.58 -18.07
C GLU A 302 1.37 -17.89 -17.37
N LEU A 303 1.19 -17.96 -16.05
CA LEU A 303 1.29 -19.22 -15.32
C LEU A 303 0.27 -20.24 -15.84
N GLU A 304 -0.96 -19.81 -16.11
CA GLU A 304 -2.00 -20.66 -16.70
C GLU A 304 -1.61 -21.12 -18.11
N ASN A 305 -1.17 -20.21 -18.98
CA ASN A 305 -0.75 -20.57 -20.34
C ASN A 305 0.42 -21.56 -20.35
N ILE A 306 1.40 -21.38 -19.47
CA ILE A 306 2.59 -22.24 -19.38
C ILE A 306 2.18 -23.63 -18.90
N GLU A 307 1.44 -23.72 -17.79
CA GLU A 307 1.16 -25.01 -17.14
C GLU A 307 -0.01 -25.79 -17.76
N LEU A 308 -1.03 -25.11 -18.31
CA LEU A 308 -2.16 -25.78 -18.96
C LEU A 308 -1.96 -26.00 -20.46
N LYS A 309 -1.37 -25.04 -21.16
CA LYS A 309 -1.26 -25.07 -22.63
C LYS A 309 0.15 -25.39 -23.11
N GLY A 310 1.16 -25.35 -22.24
CA GLY A 310 2.57 -25.53 -22.63
C GLY A 310 3.11 -24.38 -23.45
N ILE A 311 2.45 -23.21 -23.43
CA ILE A 311 2.83 -22.04 -24.22
C ILE A 311 3.41 -20.97 -23.31
N ASN A 312 4.58 -20.46 -23.67
CA ASN A 312 5.25 -19.39 -22.93
C ASN A 312 5.30 -18.12 -23.79
N ASN A 313 4.41 -17.17 -23.53
CA ASN A 313 4.36 -15.92 -24.32
C ASN A 313 5.55 -15.02 -24.01
N ILE A 314 6.15 -15.14 -22.81
CA ILE A 314 7.36 -14.39 -22.44
C ILE A 314 8.55 -14.80 -23.31
N ALA A 315 8.79 -16.11 -23.46
CA ALA A 315 9.86 -16.63 -24.30
C ALA A 315 9.67 -16.17 -25.75
N TYR A 316 8.44 -16.25 -26.26
CA TYR A 316 8.12 -15.84 -27.62
C TYR A 316 8.25 -14.33 -27.85
N LEU A 317 7.77 -13.50 -26.91
CA LEU A 317 7.97 -12.06 -26.94
C LEU A 317 9.46 -11.71 -26.98
N ASN A 318 10.27 -12.36 -26.15
CA ASN A 318 11.71 -12.12 -26.09
C ASN A 318 12.41 -12.46 -27.42
N GLU A 319 11.95 -13.48 -28.15
CA GLU A 319 12.44 -13.80 -29.49
C GLU A 319 12.11 -12.69 -30.50
N LEU A 320 10.87 -12.21 -30.51
CA LEU A 320 10.43 -11.13 -31.40
C LEU A 320 11.16 -9.81 -31.10
N LEU A 321 11.38 -9.51 -29.82
CA LEU A 321 12.08 -8.30 -29.38
C LEU A 321 13.57 -8.27 -29.77
N LYS A 322 14.25 -9.42 -29.90
CA LYS A 322 15.66 -9.47 -30.34
C LYS A 322 15.86 -8.83 -31.71
N ALA A 323 14.87 -8.91 -32.60
CA ALA A 323 14.93 -8.35 -33.94
C ALA A 323 14.77 -6.81 -33.97
N GLU A 324 14.17 -6.22 -32.93
CA GLU A 324 13.78 -4.80 -32.93
C GLU A 324 14.87 -3.85 -32.46
N LYS A 325 15.95 -4.34 -31.82
CA LYS A 325 17.12 -3.57 -31.35
C LYS A 325 16.73 -2.21 -30.73
N PHE A 326 16.05 -2.23 -29.59
CA PHE A 326 15.71 -1.02 -28.85
C PHE A 326 16.75 -0.73 -27.75
N ASN A 327 16.83 0.54 -27.33
CA ASN A 327 17.67 0.96 -26.22
C ASN A 327 16.88 1.86 -25.28
N ILE A 328 16.86 1.49 -24.00
CA ILE A 328 16.21 2.25 -22.91
C ILE A 328 17.23 2.98 -22.02
N SER A 329 18.53 2.89 -22.33
CA SER A 329 19.59 3.56 -21.56
C SER A 329 19.39 5.08 -21.63
N GLY A 330 19.07 5.69 -20.49
CA GLY A 330 18.87 7.13 -20.38
C GLY A 330 17.41 7.57 -20.28
N PHE A 331 16.44 6.65 -20.35
CA PHE A 331 15.04 6.99 -20.06
C PHE A 331 14.88 7.35 -18.59
N THR A 332 14.12 8.42 -18.32
CA THR A 332 13.91 8.95 -16.95
C THR A 332 12.43 9.15 -16.60
N SER A 333 11.53 8.89 -17.54
CA SER A 333 10.09 9.09 -17.37
C SER A 333 9.27 7.92 -17.89
N ASN A 334 8.14 7.64 -17.24
CA ASN A 334 7.17 6.61 -17.68
C ASN A 334 6.68 6.86 -19.13
N GLU A 335 6.55 8.12 -19.55
CA GLU A 335 6.10 8.47 -20.90
C GLU A 335 7.05 7.96 -22.00
N GLU A 336 8.37 8.03 -21.78
CA GLU A 336 9.36 7.50 -22.73
C GLU A 336 9.22 5.99 -22.90
N TYR A 337 9.08 5.27 -21.78
CA TYR A 337 8.87 3.82 -21.80
C TYR A 337 7.54 3.45 -22.47
N LEU A 338 6.45 4.17 -22.18
CA LEU A 338 5.15 3.92 -22.80
C LEU A 338 5.19 4.11 -24.30
N LYS A 339 5.80 5.20 -24.77
CA LYS A 339 5.91 5.49 -26.19
C LYS A 339 6.63 4.34 -26.91
N LEU A 340 7.77 3.92 -26.37
CA LEU A 340 8.53 2.81 -26.95
C LEU A 340 7.76 1.48 -26.87
N ALA A 341 7.10 1.19 -25.75
CA ALA A 341 6.30 -0.03 -25.60
C ALA A 341 5.16 -0.10 -26.61
N ASN A 342 4.46 1.02 -26.85
CA ASN A 342 3.40 1.11 -27.86
C ASN A 342 3.95 0.89 -29.27
N GLU A 343 5.08 1.52 -29.61
CA GLU A 343 5.76 1.34 -30.91
C GLU A 343 6.19 -0.11 -31.13
N LEU A 344 6.80 -0.75 -30.13
CA LEU A 344 7.21 -2.15 -30.20
C LEU A 344 6.01 -3.10 -30.31
N ALA A 345 4.95 -2.84 -29.55
CA ALA A 345 3.74 -3.65 -29.61
C ALA A 345 3.14 -3.65 -31.03
N LEU A 346 3.03 -2.47 -31.67
CA LEU A 346 2.52 -2.37 -33.04
C LEU A 346 3.37 -3.10 -34.08
N LYS A 347 4.68 -3.23 -33.85
CA LYS A 347 5.58 -4.02 -34.72
C LYS A 347 5.50 -5.52 -34.44
N ILE A 348 5.22 -5.89 -33.19
CA ILE A 348 5.15 -7.29 -32.73
C ILE A 348 3.82 -7.94 -33.09
N ILE A 349 2.69 -7.21 -32.96
CA ILE A 349 1.34 -7.76 -33.20
C ILE A 349 1.22 -8.48 -34.54
N PRO A 350 1.67 -7.92 -35.69
CA PRO A 350 1.56 -8.61 -36.99
C PRO A 350 2.45 -9.86 -37.09
N LYS A 351 3.48 -9.97 -36.24
CA LYS A 351 4.41 -11.10 -36.20
C LYS A 351 3.97 -12.18 -35.21
N TRP A 352 2.96 -11.90 -34.38
CA TRP A 352 2.47 -12.82 -33.36
C TRP A 352 1.57 -13.89 -33.99
N ASP A 353 2.17 -14.98 -34.44
CA ASP A 353 1.48 -16.08 -35.14
C ASP A 353 0.96 -17.20 -34.22
N LYS A 354 1.30 -17.15 -32.92
CA LYS A 354 0.82 -18.12 -31.92
C LYS A 354 -0.58 -17.76 -31.43
N ASP A 355 -1.50 -18.72 -31.48
CA ASP A 355 -2.82 -18.62 -30.84
C ASP A 355 -2.71 -18.85 -29.32
N SER A 356 -2.10 -17.88 -28.64
CA SER A 356 -1.67 -18.02 -27.25
C SER A 356 -2.04 -16.84 -26.35
N LEU A 357 -2.59 -15.78 -26.93
CA LEU A 357 -2.99 -14.59 -26.20
C LEU A 357 -4.28 -14.87 -25.42
N PRO A 358 -4.37 -14.49 -24.12
CA PRO A 358 -5.52 -14.81 -23.27
C PRO A 358 -6.76 -13.93 -23.54
N VAL A 359 -6.75 -13.17 -24.64
CA VAL A 359 -7.76 -12.16 -24.99
C VAL A 359 -8.12 -12.25 -26.46
N SER A 360 -9.37 -11.91 -26.79
CA SER A 360 -9.96 -12.20 -28.10
C SER A 360 -9.90 -11.02 -29.08
N THR A 361 -10.09 -9.79 -28.60
CA THR A 361 -10.16 -8.61 -29.48
C THR A 361 -8.76 -8.11 -29.86
N MET A 362 -8.62 -7.54 -31.06
CA MET A 362 -7.34 -6.98 -31.51
C MET A 362 -6.83 -5.85 -30.61
N SER A 363 -7.75 -5.05 -30.07
CA SER A 363 -7.41 -4.00 -29.10
C SER A 363 -6.80 -4.61 -27.84
N GLU A 364 -7.46 -5.59 -27.21
CA GLU A 364 -6.93 -6.22 -25.99
C GLU A 364 -5.62 -6.96 -26.25
N LYS A 365 -5.47 -7.63 -27.40
CA LYS A 365 -4.21 -8.27 -27.81
C LYS A 365 -3.08 -7.26 -27.87
N ALA A 366 -3.34 -6.08 -28.43
CA ALA A 366 -2.37 -5.00 -28.46
C ALA A 366 -1.98 -4.55 -27.05
N HIS A 367 -2.96 -4.29 -26.18
CA HIS A 367 -2.72 -3.88 -24.80
C HIS A 367 -1.93 -4.93 -24.02
N TYR A 368 -2.27 -6.20 -24.19
CA TYR A 368 -1.59 -7.31 -23.52
C TYR A 368 -0.12 -7.41 -23.95
N ILE A 369 0.17 -7.37 -25.25
CA ILE A 369 1.57 -7.39 -25.75
C ILE A 369 2.33 -6.17 -25.23
N ARG A 370 1.71 -4.98 -25.27
CA ARG A 370 2.28 -3.73 -24.74
C ARG A 370 2.58 -3.85 -23.24
N ASP A 371 1.67 -4.43 -22.47
CA ASP A 371 1.82 -4.64 -21.02
C ASP A 371 2.96 -5.64 -20.73
N LEU A 372 3.11 -6.72 -21.51
CA LEU A 372 4.27 -7.60 -21.42
C LEU A 372 5.60 -6.87 -21.67
N ILE A 373 5.64 -5.98 -22.67
CA ILE A 373 6.83 -5.17 -22.98
C ILE A 373 7.15 -4.20 -21.84
N LEU A 374 6.14 -3.57 -21.22
CA LEU A 374 6.36 -2.70 -20.06
C LEU A 374 6.95 -3.47 -18.87
N LEU A 375 6.41 -4.66 -18.57
CA LEU A 375 6.98 -5.51 -17.51
C LEU A 375 8.40 -5.99 -17.87
N ARG A 376 8.70 -6.19 -19.16
CA ARG A 376 10.05 -6.49 -19.64
C ARG A 376 11.01 -5.34 -19.36
N PHE A 377 10.60 -4.10 -19.59
CA PHE A 377 11.43 -2.94 -19.24
C PHE A 377 11.69 -2.85 -17.74
N VAL A 378 10.67 -3.11 -16.91
CA VAL A 378 10.87 -3.18 -15.45
C VAL A 378 11.88 -4.27 -15.09
N TYR A 379 11.80 -5.45 -15.72
CA TYR A 379 12.76 -6.54 -15.51
C TYR A 379 14.20 -6.14 -15.91
N ASP A 380 14.37 -5.43 -17.02
CA ASP A 380 15.69 -5.06 -17.53
C ASP A 380 16.38 -3.96 -16.70
N ILE A 381 15.63 -3.13 -15.96
CA ILE A 381 16.17 -2.05 -15.11
C ILE A 381 16.26 -2.41 -13.62
N SER A 382 15.70 -3.55 -13.21
CA SER A 382 15.71 -4.04 -11.82
C SER A 382 16.88 -4.99 -11.58
#